data_AF-A0A9P7KEP0-F1
#
_entry.id   AF-A0A9P7KEP0-F1
#
_cell.length_a   1.000
_cell.length_b   1.000
_cell.length_c   1.000
_cell.angle_alpha   90.00
_cell.angle_beta   90.00
_cell.angle_gamma   90.00
#
_symmetry.space_group_name_H-M   'P 1'
#
loop_
_entity.id
_entity.type
_entity.pdbx_description
1 polymer ?
#
loop_
_entity_poly.entity_id
_entity_poly.type
_entity_poly.pdbx_seq_one_letter_code
_entity_poly.pdbx_strand_id
1 'polypeptide(L)'
;MEATYNGPRSKARLITTPGYIAAPGFIQDVSWKPDKGGNYLVNCQLQDNAKEGPTTHMVCVVVGKVSDDKLFTSPVGNYTPKYNSSVSEAKFQFTLTAPSDPDFGPDWAVAIKTLQECQTVIAKGDDHRFFILGDETPKVLPLPQPQPSRSEQLNTPVSSLSGQPNASVK
;
A
#
# COMPACT_ATOMS: atom_id res chain seq x y z
N MET A 1 -39.36 1.65 1.39
CA MET A 1 -38.73 1.98 0.09
C MET A 1 -37.24 1.87 0.30
N GLU A 2 -36.61 0.82 -0.22
CA GLU A 2 -35.14 0.77 -0.28
C GLU A 2 -34.67 1.74 -1.36
N ALA A 3 -33.75 2.63 -1.01
CA ALA A 3 -33.10 3.46 -2.01
C ALA A 3 -32.21 2.56 -2.87
N THR A 4 -32.54 2.39 -4.15
CA THR A 4 -31.69 1.66 -5.10
C THR A 4 -30.37 2.41 -5.25
N TYR A 5 -29.28 1.70 -4.98
CA TYR A 5 -27.93 2.22 -5.16
C TYR A 5 -27.69 2.60 -6.63
N ASN A 6 -27.05 3.75 -6.86
CA ASN A 6 -26.70 4.25 -8.18
C ASN A 6 -25.22 4.65 -8.18
N GLY A 7 -24.38 3.79 -8.78
CA GLY A 7 -22.93 3.97 -8.88
C GLY A 7 -22.52 5.29 -9.56
N PRO A 8 -23.07 5.64 -10.74
CA PRO A 8 -22.67 6.85 -11.45
C PRO A 8 -22.98 8.13 -10.66
N ARG A 9 -24.16 8.19 -10.01
CA ARG A 9 -24.54 9.33 -9.16
C ARG A 9 -23.65 9.42 -7.92
N SER A 10 -23.32 8.28 -7.30
CA SER A 10 -22.41 8.22 -6.17
C SER A 10 -21.02 8.74 -6.55
N LYS A 11 -20.51 8.34 -7.72
CA LYS A 11 -19.23 8.78 -8.26
C LYS A 11 -19.20 10.26 -8.58
N ALA A 12 -20.23 10.78 -9.25
CA ALA A 12 -20.35 12.20 -9.58
C ALA A 12 -20.36 13.11 -8.34
N ARG A 13 -20.85 12.60 -7.20
CA ARG A 13 -20.75 13.32 -5.91
C ARG A 13 -19.35 13.23 -5.31
N LEU A 14 -18.70 12.07 -5.42
CA LEU A 14 -17.35 11.88 -4.86
C LEU A 14 -16.30 12.69 -5.60
N ILE A 15 -16.39 12.81 -6.92
CA ILE A 15 -15.42 13.58 -7.73
C ILE A 15 -15.35 15.06 -7.34
N THR A 16 -16.44 15.61 -6.78
CA THR A 16 -16.51 17.00 -6.29
C THR A 16 -16.26 17.11 -4.79
N THR A 17 -16.08 15.98 -4.09
CA THR A 17 -15.81 15.95 -2.65
C THR A 17 -14.33 16.23 -2.39
N PRO A 18 -13.99 17.25 -1.58
CA PRO A 18 -12.60 17.47 -1.17
C PRO A 18 -12.03 16.22 -0.50
N GLY A 19 -10.89 15.76 -0.99
CA GLY A 19 -10.19 14.61 -0.41
C GLY A 19 -10.46 13.29 -1.10
N TYR A 20 -11.35 13.26 -2.10
CA TYR A 20 -11.48 12.09 -2.94
C TYR A 20 -10.21 11.88 -3.76
N ILE A 21 -9.50 10.80 -3.49
CA ILE A 21 -8.14 10.61 -4.00
C ILE A 21 -8.07 10.38 -5.51
N ALA A 22 -9.14 9.85 -6.09
CA ALA A 22 -9.24 9.63 -7.52
C ALA A 22 -9.75 10.89 -8.27
N ALA A 23 -10.03 11.99 -7.57
CA ALA A 23 -10.37 13.25 -8.21
C ALA A 23 -9.14 13.81 -8.97
N PRO A 24 -9.33 14.33 -10.19
CA PRO A 24 -8.28 15.09 -10.87
C PRO A 24 -7.84 16.27 -10.00
N GLY A 25 -6.54 16.48 -9.86
CA GLY A 25 -6.03 17.60 -9.07
C GLY A 25 -5.71 17.28 -7.61
N PHE A 26 -6.06 16.09 -7.10
CA PHE A 26 -5.87 15.77 -5.67
C PHE A 26 -4.45 16.06 -5.17
N ILE A 27 -3.42 15.61 -5.88
CA ILE A 27 -2.01 15.83 -5.47
C ILE A 27 -1.64 17.31 -5.46
N GLN A 28 -2.21 18.12 -6.35
CA GLN A 28 -1.96 19.56 -6.43
C GLN A 28 -2.63 20.32 -5.27
N ASP A 29 -3.75 19.79 -4.76
CA ASP A 29 -4.57 20.43 -3.74
C ASP A 29 -4.19 20.03 -2.31
N VAL A 30 -3.28 19.07 -2.14
CA VAL A 30 -2.86 18.58 -0.82
C VAL A 30 -1.39 18.80 -0.53
N SER A 31 -1.09 19.00 0.74
CA SER A 31 0.27 19.07 1.27
C SER A 31 0.34 18.32 2.60
N TRP A 32 1.56 18.05 3.04
CA TRP A 32 1.84 17.42 4.32
C TRP A 32 2.48 18.46 5.23
N LYS A 33 1.86 18.71 6.38
CA LYS A 33 2.40 19.64 7.37
C LYS A 33 2.74 18.89 8.67
N PRO A 34 3.90 19.18 9.27
CA PRO A 34 4.21 18.70 10.60
C PRO A 34 3.34 19.45 11.62
N ASP A 35 2.71 18.71 12.55
CA ASP A 35 2.05 19.27 13.73
C ASP A 35 2.30 18.35 14.93
N LYS A 36 2.65 18.93 16.09
CA LYS A 36 2.75 18.27 17.42
C LYS A 36 3.25 16.81 17.42
N GLY A 37 4.26 16.49 16.61
CA GLY A 37 4.87 15.15 16.57
C GLY A 37 4.27 14.17 15.55
N GLY A 38 3.72 14.65 14.43
CA GLY A 38 3.45 13.84 13.25
C GLY A 38 3.20 14.70 12.00
N ASN A 39 3.07 14.06 10.84
CA ASN A 39 2.66 14.72 9.60
C ASN A 39 1.17 14.52 9.35
N TYR A 40 0.48 15.60 8.95
CA TYR A 40 -0.94 15.57 8.62
C TYR A 40 -1.18 16.08 7.20
N LEU A 41 -2.19 15.50 6.56
CA LEU A 41 -2.67 15.96 5.27
C LEU A 41 -3.44 17.27 5.46
N VAL A 42 -3.11 18.26 4.64
CA VAL A 42 -3.75 19.59 4.65
C VAL A 42 -4.13 20.00 3.25
N ASN A 43 -5.19 20.79 3.13
CA ASN A 43 -5.57 21.39 1.86
C ASN A 43 -4.73 22.65 1.58
N CYS A 44 -4.08 22.71 0.42
CA CYS A 44 -3.25 23.85 -0.01
C CYS A 44 -4.08 25.05 -0.45
N GLN A 45 -5.21 24.81 -1.11
CA GLN A 45 -6.09 25.85 -1.66
C GLN A 45 -6.79 26.67 -0.57
N LEU A 46 -6.91 26.11 0.63
CA LEU A 46 -7.52 26.80 1.78
C LEU A 46 -6.51 27.60 2.61
N GLN A 47 -5.21 27.54 2.30
CA GLN A 47 -4.16 28.24 3.08
C GLN A 47 -3.95 29.69 2.69
N ASP A 48 -4.28 30.08 1.45
CA ASP A 48 -3.90 31.41 0.93
C ASP A 48 -4.63 32.59 1.59
N ASN A 49 -5.69 32.35 2.38
CA ASN A 49 -6.50 33.43 2.97
C ASN A 49 -6.32 33.64 4.48
N ALA A 50 -5.50 32.85 5.18
CA ALA A 50 -5.34 33.03 6.62
C ALA A 50 -3.89 32.82 7.05
N LYS A 51 -3.16 33.92 7.19
CA LYS A 51 -1.80 33.95 7.78
C LYS A 51 -1.75 33.40 9.22
N GLU A 52 -2.88 33.19 9.88
CA GLU A 52 -3.02 32.53 11.19
C GLU A 52 -4.36 31.77 11.31
N GLY A 53 -4.79 31.08 10.24
CA GLY A 53 -6.02 30.27 10.27
C GLY A 53 -5.77 28.84 10.79
N PRO A 54 -6.77 28.17 11.37
CA PRO A 54 -6.63 26.77 11.74
C PRO A 54 -6.29 25.95 10.50
N THR A 55 -5.12 25.31 10.52
CA THR A 55 -4.70 24.32 9.52
C THR A 55 -5.88 23.39 9.26
N THR A 56 -6.47 23.47 8.06
CA THR A 56 -7.66 22.65 7.75
C THR A 56 -7.17 21.23 7.50
N HIS A 57 -7.18 20.42 8.57
CA HIS A 57 -6.90 18.99 8.49
C HIS A 57 -7.81 18.38 7.44
N MET A 58 -7.21 17.59 6.55
CA MET A 58 -7.90 16.98 5.44
C MET A 58 -7.89 15.47 5.61
N VAL A 59 -8.98 14.83 5.19
CA VAL A 59 -9.09 13.38 5.14
C VAL A 59 -8.97 12.89 3.71
N CYS A 60 -8.30 11.75 3.53
CA CYS A 60 -8.28 11.05 2.26
C CYS A 60 -9.52 10.15 2.17
N VAL A 61 -10.26 10.26 1.08
CA VAL A 61 -11.43 9.45 0.79
C VAL A 61 -11.09 8.49 -0.33
N VAL A 62 -11.17 7.19 -0.02
CA VAL A 62 -10.91 6.08 -0.93
C VAL A 62 -12.15 5.19 -0.99
N VAL A 63 -12.54 4.75 -2.19
CA VAL A 63 -13.59 3.75 -2.37
C VAL A 63 -12.95 2.41 -2.69
N GLY A 64 -13.25 1.40 -1.88
CA GLY A 64 -12.79 0.03 -2.09
C GLY A 64 -13.78 -0.98 -1.53
N LYS A 65 -13.56 -2.25 -1.84
CA LYS A 65 -14.28 -3.36 -1.24
C LYS A 65 -13.55 -3.82 0.01
N VAL A 66 -14.26 -3.91 1.14
CA VAL A 66 -13.70 -4.50 2.36
C VAL A 66 -13.43 -5.99 2.11
N SER A 67 -12.19 -6.40 2.36
CA SER A 67 -11.76 -7.80 2.32
C SER A 67 -11.92 -8.44 3.70
N ASP A 68 -12.16 -9.74 3.72
CA ASP A 68 -12.15 -10.55 4.94
C ASP A 68 -10.71 -10.76 5.47
N ASP A 69 -9.69 -10.44 4.65
CA ASP A 69 -8.29 -10.52 5.05
C ASP A 69 -7.93 -9.43 6.09
N LYS A 70 -7.32 -9.85 7.20
CA LYS A 70 -6.94 -9.00 8.35
C LYS A 70 -8.09 -8.09 8.83
N LEU A 71 -9.31 -8.62 8.84
CA LEU A 71 -10.51 -7.90 9.28
C LEU A 71 -10.68 -7.94 10.80
N PHE A 72 -10.35 -6.83 11.47
CA PHE A 72 -10.50 -6.64 12.91
C PHE A 72 -11.62 -5.63 13.20
N THR A 73 -12.88 -6.05 13.03
CA THR A 73 -14.08 -5.22 13.24
C THR A 73 -14.88 -5.60 14.49
N SER A 74 -14.44 -6.62 15.22
CA SER A 74 -15.05 -7.00 16.50
C SER A 74 -14.82 -5.90 17.55
N PRO A 75 -15.61 -5.85 18.64
CA PRO A 75 -15.42 -4.86 19.72
C PRO A 75 -14.02 -4.85 20.35
N VAL A 76 -13.24 -5.91 20.15
CA VAL A 76 -11.86 -6.06 20.65
C VAL A 76 -10.84 -5.50 19.65
N GLY A 77 -11.22 -5.25 18.40
CA GLY A 77 -10.38 -4.71 17.35
C GLY A 77 -9.12 -5.55 17.12
N ASN A 78 -8.00 -4.88 16.89
CA ASN A 78 -6.68 -5.50 16.74
C ASN A 78 -5.91 -5.69 18.07
N TYR A 79 -6.63 -5.76 19.20
CA TYR A 79 -6.00 -5.87 20.53
C TYR A 79 -5.02 -7.05 20.59
N THR A 80 -3.76 -6.74 20.91
CA THR A 80 -2.75 -7.75 21.21
C THR A 80 -1.99 -7.30 22.47
N PRO A 81 -1.96 -8.08 23.56
CA PRO A 81 -1.28 -7.68 24.82
C PRO A 81 0.19 -7.31 24.66
N LYS A 82 0.84 -7.80 23.59
CA LYS A 82 2.23 -7.49 23.23
C LYS A 82 2.42 -6.07 22.68
N TYR A 83 1.39 -5.51 22.05
CA TYR A 83 1.47 -4.24 21.30
C TYR A 83 0.50 -3.17 21.81
N ASN A 84 -0.53 -3.56 22.56
CA ASN A 84 -1.58 -2.70 23.09
C ASN A 84 -1.73 -3.02 24.58
N SER A 85 -1.57 -2.03 25.44
CA SER A 85 -1.61 -2.22 26.89
C SER A 85 -3.03 -2.40 27.43
N SER A 86 -4.03 -1.92 26.67
CA SER A 86 -5.46 -2.01 27.00
C SER A 86 -6.32 -2.19 25.74
N VAL A 87 -7.54 -2.71 25.91
CA VAL A 87 -8.51 -2.85 24.80
C VAL A 87 -8.92 -1.47 24.25
N SER A 88 -8.88 -0.41 25.06
CA SER A 88 -9.12 0.96 24.62
C SER A 88 -8.09 1.51 23.64
N GLU A 89 -6.91 0.90 23.55
CA GLU A 89 -5.88 1.24 22.57
C GLU A 89 -6.01 0.43 21.26
N ALA A 90 -6.86 -0.59 21.26
CA ALA A 90 -7.13 -1.37 20.07
C ALA A 90 -7.90 -0.54 19.04
N LYS A 91 -7.60 -0.80 17.77
CA LYS A 91 -8.20 -0.10 16.64
C LYS A 91 -8.97 -1.09 15.78
N PHE A 92 -10.04 -0.60 15.17
CA PHE A 92 -10.64 -1.30 14.04
C PHE A 92 -9.66 -1.27 12.87
N GLN A 93 -9.47 -2.42 12.25
CA GLN A 93 -8.60 -2.57 11.09
C GLN A 93 -9.32 -3.38 10.04
N PHE A 94 -9.17 -2.98 8.78
CA PHE A 94 -9.74 -3.66 7.64
C PHE A 94 -8.83 -3.46 6.43
N THR A 95 -8.86 -4.42 5.52
CA THR A 95 -8.13 -4.37 4.27
C THR A 95 -9.08 -3.98 3.15
N LEU A 96 -8.68 -3.00 2.33
CA LEU A 96 -9.43 -2.63 1.13
C LEU A 96 -8.84 -3.34 -0.09
N THR A 97 -9.73 -3.84 -0.94
CA THR A 97 -9.43 -4.41 -2.26
C THR A 97 -10.17 -3.62 -3.33
N ALA A 98 -9.85 -3.90 -4.60
CA ALA A 98 -10.52 -3.26 -5.72
C ALA A 98 -12.05 -3.39 -5.59
N PRO A 99 -12.82 -2.30 -5.78
CA PRO A 99 -14.26 -2.34 -5.73
C PRO A 99 -14.80 -3.24 -6.84
N SER A 100 -15.84 -4.01 -6.55
CA SER A 100 -16.54 -4.82 -7.56
C SER A 100 -17.46 -3.98 -8.45
N ASP A 101 -17.72 -2.74 -8.06
CA ASP A 101 -18.51 -1.80 -8.83
C ASP A 101 -17.72 -1.29 -10.05
N PRO A 102 -18.22 -1.47 -11.28
CA PRO A 102 -17.52 -1.05 -12.50
C PRO A 102 -17.30 0.46 -12.57
N ASP A 103 -18.14 1.28 -11.94
CA ASP A 103 -17.98 2.74 -11.94
C ASP A 103 -16.75 3.17 -11.13
N PHE A 104 -16.40 2.41 -10.08
CA PHE A 104 -15.27 2.70 -9.20
C PHE A 104 -14.02 1.87 -9.50
N GLY A 105 -14.13 0.84 -10.33
CA GLY A 105 -12.98 0.02 -10.76
C GLY A 105 -11.80 0.84 -11.29
N PRO A 106 -12.01 1.77 -12.25
CA PRO A 106 -10.94 2.63 -12.75
C PRO A 106 -10.33 3.56 -11.68
N ASP A 107 -11.15 4.05 -10.75
CA ASP A 107 -10.74 4.97 -9.69
C ASP A 107 -9.80 4.29 -8.69
N TRP A 108 -9.91 2.97 -8.51
CA TRP A 108 -9.04 2.20 -7.62
C TRP A 108 -7.57 2.26 -8.05
N ALA A 109 -7.29 2.07 -9.34
CA ALA A 109 -5.92 2.12 -9.85
C ALA A 109 -5.31 3.53 -9.65
N VAL A 110 -6.11 4.58 -9.87
CA VAL A 110 -5.71 5.96 -9.60
C VAL A 110 -5.43 6.15 -8.12
N ALA A 111 -6.35 5.71 -7.24
CA ALA A 111 -6.19 5.81 -5.79
C ALA A 111 -4.91 5.16 -5.29
N ILE A 112 -4.61 3.92 -5.70
CA ILE A 112 -3.39 3.21 -5.29
C ILE A 112 -2.14 3.96 -5.76
N LYS A 113 -2.11 4.39 -7.02
CA LYS A 113 -0.99 5.18 -7.57
C LYS A 113 -0.79 6.47 -6.78
N THR A 114 -1.87 7.20 -6.52
CA THR A 114 -1.83 8.47 -5.78
C THR A 114 -1.39 8.27 -4.32
N LEU A 115 -1.82 7.19 -3.66
CA LEU A 115 -1.34 6.84 -2.31
C LEU A 115 0.17 6.54 -2.31
N GLN A 116 0.68 5.84 -3.34
CA GLN A 116 2.12 5.58 -3.50
C GLN A 116 2.92 6.87 -3.75
N GLU A 117 2.36 7.79 -4.55
CA GLU A 117 2.95 9.12 -4.76
C GLU A 117 2.97 9.92 -3.45
N CYS A 118 1.87 9.90 -2.67
CA CYS A 118 1.84 10.49 -1.33
C CYS A 118 2.90 9.89 -0.41
N GLN A 119 3.05 8.56 -0.38
CA GLN A 119 4.11 7.90 0.40
C GLN A 119 5.51 8.35 -0.03
N THR A 120 5.75 8.49 -1.33
CA THR A 120 7.04 8.94 -1.86
C THR A 120 7.36 10.37 -1.41
N VAL A 121 6.35 11.23 -1.31
CA VAL A 121 6.50 12.59 -0.79
C VAL A 121 6.80 12.57 0.71
N ILE A 122 6.06 11.79 1.51
CA ILE A 122 6.30 11.65 2.95
C ILE A 122 7.69 11.07 3.23
N ALA A 123 8.12 10.06 2.46
CA ALA A 123 9.41 9.38 2.64
C ALA A 123 10.63 10.31 2.49
N LYS A 124 10.47 11.40 1.75
CA LYS A 124 11.52 12.42 1.56
C LYS A 124 11.54 13.46 2.68
N GLY A 125 10.56 13.45 3.58
CA GLY A 125 10.52 14.34 4.75
C GLY A 125 11.35 13.82 5.93
N ASP A 126 11.47 14.64 6.97
CA ASP A 126 12.28 14.34 8.17
C ASP A 126 11.51 13.54 9.25
N ASP A 127 10.19 13.35 9.08
CA ASP A 127 9.36 12.55 9.99
C ASP A 127 8.68 11.40 9.24
N HIS A 128 9.04 10.18 9.66
CA HIS A 128 8.75 8.91 8.99
C HIS A 128 7.64 8.11 9.70
N ARG A 129 6.92 8.72 10.64
CA ARG A 129 5.81 8.05 11.33
C ARG A 129 4.57 8.04 10.44
N PHE A 130 3.81 6.93 10.44
CA PHE A 130 2.56 6.72 9.68
C PHE A 130 2.69 6.43 8.17
N PHE A 131 3.75 5.73 7.74
CA PHE A 131 3.79 5.15 6.39
C PHE A 131 2.55 4.32 6.11
N ILE A 132 1.94 4.55 4.95
CA ILE A 132 1.02 3.59 4.37
C ILE A 132 1.90 2.40 3.96
N LEU A 133 1.78 1.28 4.66
CA LEU A 133 2.50 0.06 4.29
C LEU A 133 1.68 -0.63 3.21
N GLY A 134 2.24 -0.75 2.00
CA GLY A 134 1.73 -1.72 1.05
C GLY A 134 1.97 -3.12 1.62
N ASP A 135 0.97 -3.99 1.60
CA ASP A 135 1.21 -5.43 1.73
C ASP A 135 1.95 -5.86 0.46
N GLU A 136 3.26 -5.65 0.43
CA GLU A 136 4.09 -6.34 -0.54
C GLU A 136 4.05 -7.82 -0.16
N THR A 137 3.54 -8.68 -1.05
CA THR A 137 3.81 -10.11 -0.97
C THR A 137 5.30 -10.25 -0.68
N PRO A 138 5.72 -10.93 0.41
CA PRO A 138 7.12 -11.03 0.75
C PRO A 138 7.84 -11.55 -0.48
N LYS A 139 8.71 -10.71 -1.04
CA LYS A 139 9.63 -11.11 -2.10
C LYS A 139 10.43 -12.23 -1.46
N VAL A 140 10.10 -13.48 -1.79
CA VAL A 140 10.82 -14.65 -1.28
C VAL A 140 12.25 -14.45 -1.75
N LEU A 141 13.10 -13.95 -0.85
CA LEU A 141 14.52 -13.99 -1.04
C LEU A 141 14.83 -15.47 -1.21
N PRO A 142 15.41 -15.91 -2.34
CA PRO A 142 15.89 -17.27 -2.44
C PRO A 142 16.78 -17.50 -1.23
N LEU A 143 16.37 -18.39 -0.33
CA LEU A 143 17.26 -18.84 0.71
C LEU A 143 18.53 -19.33 0.00
N PRO A 144 19.73 -18.92 0.44
CA PRO A 144 20.95 -19.52 -0.07
C PRO A 144 20.77 -21.02 0.00
N GLN A 145 20.79 -21.69 -1.16
CA GLN A 145 20.71 -23.14 -1.15
C GLN A 145 21.85 -23.63 -0.25
N PRO A 146 21.60 -24.61 0.64
CA PRO A 146 22.65 -25.23 1.41
C PRO A 146 23.75 -25.65 0.43
N GLN A 147 24.92 -25.04 0.54
CA GLN A 147 26.09 -25.51 -0.22
C GLN A 147 26.25 -26.99 0.13
N PRO A 148 26.36 -27.89 -0.86
CA PRO A 148 26.56 -29.30 -0.59
C PRO A 148 27.79 -29.43 0.30
N SER A 149 27.64 -30.20 1.36
CA SER A 149 28.72 -30.44 2.30
C SER A 149 29.90 -31.05 1.55
N ARG A 150 31.15 -30.73 1.93
CA ARG A 150 32.39 -31.19 1.25
C ARG A 150 32.46 -32.72 1.08
N SER A 151 31.70 -33.47 1.88
CA SER A 151 31.49 -34.92 1.78
C SER A 151 30.70 -35.38 0.55
N GLU A 152 29.86 -34.54 -0.06
CA GLU A 152 29.03 -34.90 -1.22
C GLU A 152 29.74 -34.67 -2.57
N GLN A 153 30.82 -33.88 -2.60
CA GLN A 153 31.64 -33.68 -3.82
C GLN A 153 32.58 -34.84 -4.13
N LEU A 154 32.76 -35.80 -3.22
CA LEU A 154 33.68 -36.93 -3.39
C LEU A 154 33.06 -38.17 -4.09
N ASN A 155 31.77 -38.12 -4.45
CA ASN A 155 31.06 -39.25 -5.06
C ASN A 155 30.61 -39.02 -6.52
N THR A 156 31.23 -38.11 -7.26
CA THR A 156 31.10 -38.14 -8.73
C THR A 156 32.03 -39.22 -9.29
N PRO A 157 31.50 -40.28 -9.93
CA PRO A 157 32.36 -41.21 -10.65
C PRO A 157 33.04 -40.48 -11.80
N VAL A 158 34.37 -40.54 -11.82
CA VAL A 158 35.20 -40.08 -12.93
C VAL A 158 34.94 -41.03 -14.10
N SER A 159 34.03 -40.66 -15.00
CA SER A 159 33.89 -41.34 -16.27
C SER A 159 35.15 -41.06 -17.09
N SER A 160 35.92 -42.14 -17.26
CA SER A 160 37.21 -42.24 -17.94
C SER A 160 37.20 -41.74 -19.38
N LEU A 161 38.30 -41.09 -19.75
CA LEU A 161 38.73 -40.88 -21.13
C LEU A 161 38.83 -42.21 -21.89
N SER A 162 38.31 -42.25 -23.11
CA SER A 162 38.82 -43.15 -24.15
C SER A 162 38.67 -42.53 -25.55
N GLY A 163 39.82 -42.27 -26.18
CA GLY A 163 40.01 -42.53 -27.62
C GLY A 163 39.57 -41.47 -28.63
N GLN A 164 40.51 -40.62 -29.04
CA GLN A 164 40.67 -40.16 -30.44
C GLN A 164 41.02 -41.36 -31.37
N PRO A 165 41.00 -41.31 -32.73
CA PRO A 165 41.29 -40.14 -33.58
C PRO A 165 40.56 -40.01 -34.96
N ASN A 166 40.82 -38.87 -35.62
CA ASN A 166 40.94 -38.59 -37.07
C ASN A 166 39.98 -39.22 -38.09
N ALA A 167 39.37 -38.37 -38.94
CA ALA A 167 39.74 -38.27 -40.35
C ALA A 167 38.97 -37.14 -41.06
N SER A 168 39.60 -36.68 -42.13
CA SER A 168 39.38 -35.46 -42.91
C SER A 168 38.43 -35.68 -44.10
N VAL A 169 38.17 -34.60 -44.85
CA VAL A 169 37.61 -34.53 -46.23
C VAL A 169 36.07 -34.67 -46.29
N LYS A 170 35.28 -33.75 -46.88
CA LYS A 170 35.46 -32.87 -48.05
C LYS A 170 34.55 -31.65 -47.93
#